data_AF-A0A4P7NIT1-F1
#
_entry.id   AF-A0A4P7NIT1-F1
#
_cell.length_a   1.000
_cell.length_b   1.000
_cell.length_c   1.000
_cell.angle_alpha   90.00
_cell.angle_beta   90.00
_cell.angle_gamma   90.00
#
_symmetry.space_group_name_H-M   'P 1'
#
loop_
_entity.id
_entity.type
_entity.pdbx_description
1 polymer ?
#
loop_
_entity_poly.entity_id
_entity_poly.type
_entity_poly.pdbx_seq_one_letter_code
_entity_poly.pdbx_strand_id
1 'polypeptide(L)'
;MRRVFGSAPTAPKATLDDSVTALESRRSKIEVSIKAKENEIAELNRRRAATRSAAAQNALKTKALRILRRMKEDEAQMNNVQSQIDNLQKMQDMQGTLKNSAVMVDTMRQTQKELKKQYGKFDIDKIEKMQDEMADLLDMSNEIQESLSRGYDVGEDIDEADLEAELDAIGEEVEFEREMGVGGAVPSFLEDEVPDFIDEPPVVEKKVQEAAR
;
A
#
# COMPACT_ATOMS: atom_id res chain seq x y z
N MET A 1 6.65 -50.97 -10.46
CA MET A 1 7.45 -49.73 -10.47
C MET A 1 6.63 -48.61 -9.83
N ARG A 2 7.11 -48.03 -8.73
CA ARG A 2 6.51 -46.84 -8.09
C ARG A 2 7.01 -45.59 -8.82
N ARG A 3 6.11 -44.66 -9.12
CA ARG A 3 6.44 -43.34 -9.69
C ARG A 3 7.07 -42.50 -8.56
N VAL A 4 8.36 -42.19 -8.68
CA VAL A 4 9.16 -41.43 -7.67
C VAL A 4 9.57 -40.05 -8.21
N PHE A 5 8.83 -39.50 -9.18
CA PHE A 5 9.05 -38.15 -9.66
C PHE A 5 7.74 -37.37 -9.66
N GLY A 6 7.66 -36.46 -8.68
CA GLY A 6 6.84 -35.25 -8.64
C GLY A 6 5.47 -35.31 -9.27
N SER A 7 4.43 -35.47 -8.45
CA SER A 7 3.14 -34.84 -8.74
C SER A 7 3.39 -33.37 -9.10
N ALA A 8 2.88 -32.92 -10.25
CA ALA A 8 2.82 -31.50 -10.58
C ALA A 8 2.25 -30.74 -9.36
N PRO A 9 2.77 -29.55 -9.03
CA PRO A 9 2.30 -28.80 -7.87
C PRO A 9 0.80 -28.61 -8.00
N THR A 10 0.04 -29.21 -7.08
CA THR A 10 -1.41 -29.06 -6.93
C THR A 10 -1.76 -27.69 -6.31
N ALA A 11 -0.87 -26.71 -6.46
CA ALA A 11 -1.15 -25.35 -6.06
C ALA A 11 -2.08 -24.73 -7.13
N PRO A 12 -3.17 -24.07 -6.73
CA PRO A 12 -3.99 -23.32 -7.68
C PRO A 12 -3.09 -22.32 -8.43
N LYS A 13 -3.33 -22.16 -9.74
CA LYS A 13 -2.64 -21.14 -10.53
C LYS A 13 -2.94 -19.79 -9.89
N ALA A 14 -1.89 -19.01 -9.60
CA ALA A 14 -2.02 -17.69 -9.00
C ALA A 14 -3.06 -16.87 -9.78
N THR A 15 -4.03 -16.33 -9.05
CA THR A 15 -5.08 -15.48 -9.61
C THR A 15 -4.58 -14.04 -9.72
N LEU A 16 -5.33 -13.20 -10.43
CA LEU A 16 -5.07 -11.76 -10.43
C LEU A 16 -5.17 -11.19 -9.00
N ASP A 17 -6.10 -11.69 -8.19
CA ASP A 17 -6.28 -11.31 -6.78
C ASP A 17 -5.05 -11.67 -5.92
N ASP A 18 -4.49 -12.87 -6.11
CA ASP A 18 -3.28 -13.30 -5.40
C ASP A 18 -2.08 -12.40 -5.76
N SER A 19 -2.02 -11.96 -7.01
CA SER A 19 -0.95 -11.10 -7.53
C SER A 19 -1.05 -9.68 -6.97
N VAL A 20 -2.27 -9.12 -6.89
CA VAL A 20 -2.53 -7.82 -6.24
C VAL A 20 -2.15 -7.90 -4.76
N THR A 21 -2.60 -8.93 -4.05
CA THR A 21 -2.29 -9.12 -2.61
C THR A 21 -0.77 -9.21 -2.36
N ALA A 22 -0.04 -9.92 -3.22
CA ALA A 22 1.41 -10.03 -3.11
C ALA A 22 2.12 -8.67 -3.32
N LEU A 23 1.66 -7.87 -4.30
CA LEU A 23 2.18 -6.53 -4.54
C LEU A 23 1.84 -5.56 -3.41
N GLU A 24 0.64 -5.63 -2.83
CA GLU A 24 0.26 -4.84 -1.64
C GLU A 24 1.15 -5.18 -0.44
N SER A 25 1.44 -6.47 -0.22
CA SER A 25 2.40 -6.89 0.82
C SER A 25 3.80 -6.33 0.58
N ARG A 26 4.26 -6.31 -0.68
CA ARG A 26 5.54 -5.70 -1.06
C ARG A 26 5.53 -4.20 -0.81
N ARG A 27 4.47 -3.50 -1.21
CA ARG A 27 4.27 -2.06 -0.97
C ARG A 27 4.35 -1.76 0.52
N SER A 28 3.62 -2.49 1.35
CA SER A 28 3.63 -2.31 2.82
C SER A 28 5.03 -2.48 3.42
N LYS A 29 5.82 -3.45 2.94
CA LYS A 29 7.22 -3.61 3.39
C LYS A 29 8.09 -2.41 3.02
N ILE A 30 7.89 -1.84 1.84
CA ILE A 30 8.61 -0.64 1.39
C ILE A 30 8.19 0.55 2.24
N GLU A 31 6.90 0.73 2.53
CA GLU A 31 6.41 1.80 3.43
C GLU A 31 7.02 1.73 4.83
N VAL A 32 7.12 0.53 5.41
CA VAL A 32 7.80 0.33 6.71
C VAL A 32 9.29 0.68 6.61
N SER A 33 9.94 0.32 5.51
CA SER A 33 11.35 0.63 5.24
C SER A 33 11.60 2.13 5.09
N ILE A 34 10.69 2.86 4.45
CA ILE A 34 10.72 4.34 4.32
C ILE A 34 10.60 4.96 5.72
N LYS A 35 9.57 4.60 6.49
CA LYS A 35 9.37 5.13 7.86
C LYS A 35 10.57 4.87 8.78
N ALA A 36 11.22 3.72 8.66
CA ALA A 36 12.42 3.43 9.43
C ALA A 36 13.57 4.40 9.08
N LYS A 37 13.75 4.74 7.79
CA LYS A 37 14.76 5.69 7.33
C LYS A 37 14.43 7.13 7.72
N GLU A 38 13.17 7.55 7.63
CA GLU A 38 12.71 8.87 8.11
C GLU A 38 13.10 9.07 9.58
N ASN A 39 12.81 8.07 10.42
CA ASN A 39 13.18 8.11 11.84
C ASN A 39 14.70 8.18 12.06
N GLU A 40 15.50 7.41 11.29
CA GLU A 40 16.96 7.47 11.40
C GLU A 40 17.50 8.84 10.96
N ILE A 41 16.96 9.43 9.90
CA ILE A 41 17.32 10.78 9.44
C ILE A 41 16.98 11.82 10.52
N ALA A 42 15.79 11.75 11.10
CA ALA A 42 15.37 12.64 12.17
C ALA A 42 16.30 12.54 13.39
N GLU A 43 16.68 11.33 13.79
CA GLU A 43 17.65 11.13 14.89
C GLU A 43 19.03 11.72 14.56
N LEU A 44 19.53 11.51 13.33
CA LEU A 44 20.80 12.06 12.88
C LEU A 44 20.78 13.59 12.85
N ASN A 45 19.68 14.20 12.43
CA ASN A 45 19.50 15.65 12.45
C ASN A 45 19.48 16.19 13.89
N ARG A 46 18.78 15.53 14.83
CA ARG A 46 18.82 15.89 16.26
C ARG A 46 20.24 15.82 16.83
N ARG A 47 20.97 14.75 16.54
CA ARG A 47 22.38 14.59 16.95
C ARG A 47 23.27 15.65 16.31
N ARG A 48 23.03 16.01 15.04
CA ARG A 48 23.74 17.09 14.32
C ARG A 48 23.55 18.43 15.02
N ALA A 49 22.33 18.79 15.36
CA ALA A 49 22.00 20.03 16.08
C ALA A 49 22.66 20.11 17.47
N ALA A 50 22.74 18.99 18.20
CA ALA A 50 23.39 18.93 19.50
C ALA A 50 24.93 18.90 19.45
N THR A 51 25.52 18.66 18.27
CA THR A 51 26.97 18.52 18.10
C THR A 51 27.64 19.86 17.86
N ARG A 52 28.66 20.21 18.67
CA ARG A 52 29.36 21.50 18.57
C ARG A 52 30.47 21.55 17.52
N SER A 53 31.06 20.41 17.18
CA SER A 53 32.17 20.34 16.23
C SER A 53 31.64 20.31 14.80
N ALA A 54 32.05 21.28 13.98
CA ALA A 54 31.68 21.36 12.56
C ALA A 54 32.07 20.10 11.77
N ALA A 55 33.23 19.50 12.06
CA ALA A 55 33.65 18.26 11.41
C ALA A 55 32.72 17.08 11.76
N ALA A 56 32.26 17.00 13.01
CA ALA A 56 31.32 15.97 13.44
C ALA A 56 29.89 16.21 12.92
N GLN A 57 29.46 17.48 12.81
CA GLN A 57 28.20 17.84 12.16
C GLN A 57 28.20 17.45 10.67
N ASN A 58 29.30 17.71 9.95
CA ASN A 58 29.45 17.31 8.56
C ASN A 58 29.40 15.79 8.40
N ALA A 59 30.05 15.02 9.28
CA ALA A 59 29.98 13.56 9.23
C ALA A 59 28.55 13.02 9.43
N LEU A 60 27.78 13.61 10.35
CA LEU A 60 26.37 13.27 10.57
C LEU A 60 25.49 13.66 9.37
N LYS A 61 25.74 14.83 8.77
CA LYS A 61 25.07 15.28 7.54
C LYS A 61 25.31 14.33 6.38
N THR A 62 26.56 13.93 6.12
CA THR A 62 26.89 12.95 5.06
C THR A 62 26.23 11.60 5.32
N LYS A 63 26.10 11.17 6.59
CA LYS A 63 25.37 9.94 6.92
C LYS A 63 23.87 10.09 6.62
N ALA A 64 23.26 11.20 7.01
CA ALA A 64 21.84 11.49 6.76
C ALA A 64 21.54 11.54 5.25
N LEU A 65 22.36 12.24 4.46
CA LEU A 65 22.22 12.30 2.99
C LEU A 65 22.27 10.91 2.34
N ARG A 66 23.13 10.01 2.81
CA ARG A 66 23.18 8.63 2.29
C ARG A 66 21.89 7.86 2.58
N ILE A 67 21.29 8.07 3.74
CA ILE A 67 20.02 7.41 4.10
C ILE A 67 18.87 8.02 3.32
N LEU A 68 18.86 9.34 3.14
CA LEU A 68 17.88 10.05 2.32
C LEU A 68 17.88 9.56 0.86
N ARG A 69 19.05 9.37 0.25
CA ARG A 69 19.16 8.74 -1.08
C ARG A 69 18.46 7.39 -1.16
N ARG A 70 18.72 6.52 -0.17
CA ARG A 70 18.09 5.19 -0.11
C ARG A 70 16.59 5.27 0.17
N MET A 71 16.14 6.29 0.88
CA MET A 71 14.71 6.55 1.11
C MET A 71 14.03 6.94 -0.21
N LYS A 72 14.65 7.83 -1.00
CA LYS A 72 14.17 8.20 -2.33
C LYS A 72 14.13 7.03 -3.31
N GLU A 73 15.14 6.17 -3.27
CA GLU A 73 15.14 4.91 -4.03
C GLU A 73 13.94 4.02 -3.65
N ASP A 74 13.63 3.90 -2.35
CA ASP A 74 12.47 3.14 -1.86
C ASP A 74 11.13 3.80 -2.26
N GLU A 75 11.02 5.14 -2.23
CA GLU A 75 9.85 5.89 -2.72
C GLU A 75 9.60 5.63 -4.21
N ALA A 76 10.66 5.67 -5.02
CA ALA A 76 10.56 5.34 -6.44
C ALA A 76 10.13 3.88 -6.65
N GLN A 77 10.67 2.93 -5.87
CA GLN A 77 10.22 1.54 -5.91
C GLN A 77 8.75 1.38 -5.50
N MET A 78 8.29 2.13 -4.50
CA MET A 78 6.90 2.13 -4.05
C MET A 78 5.97 2.61 -5.17
N ASN A 79 6.31 3.71 -5.84
CA ASN A 79 5.54 4.26 -6.97
C ASN A 79 5.46 3.26 -8.13
N ASN A 80 6.55 2.55 -8.41
CA ASN A 80 6.57 1.48 -9.42
C ASN A 80 5.67 0.30 -9.02
N VAL A 81 5.67 -0.12 -7.75
CA VAL A 81 4.78 -1.18 -7.26
C VAL A 81 3.32 -0.73 -7.30
N GLN A 82 3.02 0.51 -6.94
CA GLN A 82 1.67 1.06 -7.01
C GLN A 82 1.15 1.05 -8.45
N SER A 83 1.97 1.47 -9.40
CA SER A 83 1.61 1.44 -10.83
C SER A 83 1.34 0.01 -11.33
N GLN A 84 2.05 -1.00 -10.81
CA GLN A 84 1.76 -2.42 -11.12
C GLN A 84 0.42 -2.88 -10.53
N ILE A 85 0.11 -2.47 -9.29
CA ILE A 85 -1.18 -2.76 -8.65
C ILE A 85 -2.32 -2.16 -9.49
N ASP A 86 -2.20 -0.89 -9.88
CA ASP A 86 -3.23 -0.21 -10.67
C ASP A 86 -3.48 -0.90 -12.02
N ASN A 87 -2.41 -1.40 -12.66
CA ASN A 87 -2.54 -2.16 -13.91
C ASN A 87 -3.26 -3.50 -13.70
N LEU A 88 -2.96 -4.22 -12.61
CA LEU A 88 -3.67 -5.46 -12.28
C LEU A 88 -5.14 -5.22 -11.92
N GLN A 89 -5.43 -4.13 -11.22
CA GLN A 89 -6.81 -3.73 -10.91
C GLN A 89 -7.61 -3.43 -12.18
N LYS A 90 -7.03 -2.69 -13.13
CA LYS A 90 -7.64 -2.47 -14.46
C LYS A 90 -7.92 -3.79 -15.19
N MET A 91 -7.03 -4.77 -15.09
CA MET A 91 -7.24 -6.11 -15.68
C MET A 91 -8.36 -6.87 -14.97
N GLN A 92 -8.51 -6.74 -13.65
CA GLN A 92 -9.63 -7.33 -12.91
C GLN A 92 -10.96 -6.71 -13.32
N ASP A 93 -11.03 -5.39 -13.47
CA ASP A 93 -12.23 -4.68 -13.92
C ASP A 93 -12.62 -5.09 -15.34
N MET A 94 -11.64 -5.20 -16.24
CA MET A 94 -11.85 -5.71 -17.59
C MET A 94 -12.35 -7.16 -17.57
N GLN A 95 -11.78 -8.01 -16.72
CA GLN A 95 -12.25 -9.39 -16.55
C GLN A 95 -13.71 -9.43 -16.06
N GLY A 96 -14.10 -8.56 -15.13
CA GLY A 96 -15.48 -8.41 -14.66
C GLY A 96 -16.42 -7.99 -15.79
N THR A 97 -16.01 -7.01 -16.59
CA THR A 97 -16.75 -6.53 -17.76
C THR A 97 -16.93 -7.64 -18.79
N LEU A 98 -15.87 -8.38 -19.12
CA LEU A 98 -15.93 -9.50 -20.07
C LEU A 98 -16.83 -10.63 -19.57
N LYS A 99 -16.82 -10.95 -18.27
CA LYS A 99 -17.75 -11.92 -17.68
C LYS A 99 -19.20 -11.47 -17.82
N ASN A 100 -19.50 -10.20 -17.53
CA ASN A 100 -20.85 -9.66 -17.68
C ASN A 100 -21.31 -9.66 -19.14
N SER A 101 -20.43 -9.29 -20.08
CA SER A 101 -20.70 -9.37 -21.52
C SER A 101 -20.94 -10.80 -21.97
N ALA A 102 -20.17 -11.77 -21.48
CA ALA A 102 -20.39 -13.19 -21.79
C ALA A 102 -21.76 -13.68 -21.28
N VAL A 103 -22.15 -13.30 -20.06
CA VAL A 103 -23.48 -13.62 -19.51
C VAL A 103 -24.59 -12.96 -20.33
N MET A 104 -24.40 -11.70 -20.77
CA MET A 104 -25.34 -11.01 -21.64
C MET A 104 -25.47 -11.72 -23.00
N VAL A 105 -24.36 -12.13 -23.61
CA VAL A 105 -24.36 -12.89 -24.87
C VAL A 105 -25.07 -14.24 -24.70
N ASP A 106 -24.82 -14.95 -23.60
CA ASP A 106 -25.50 -16.22 -23.30
C ASP A 106 -26.99 -16.02 -23.07
N THR A 107 -27.38 -14.94 -22.38
CA THR A 107 -28.77 -14.55 -22.19
C THR A 107 -29.44 -14.23 -23.53
N MET A 108 -28.79 -13.43 -24.38
CA MET A 108 -29.29 -13.11 -25.72
C MET A 108 -29.42 -14.37 -26.58
N ARG A 109 -28.48 -15.32 -26.49
CA ARG A 109 -28.57 -16.61 -27.18
C ARG A 109 -29.76 -17.43 -26.70
N GLN A 110 -30.00 -17.47 -25.38
CA GLN A 110 -31.13 -18.20 -24.80
C GLN A 110 -32.47 -17.55 -25.18
N THR A 111 -32.57 -16.23 -25.08
CA THR A 111 -33.74 -15.46 -25.52
C THR A 111 -33.98 -15.64 -27.02
N GLN A 112 -32.93 -15.64 -27.85
CA GLN A 112 -33.04 -15.87 -29.30
C GLN A 112 -33.50 -17.30 -29.62
N LYS A 113 -33.07 -18.31 -28.86
CA LYS A 113 -33.57 -19.70 -29.01
C LYS A 113 -35.06 -19.78 -28.69
N GLU A 114 -35.50 -19.12 -27.62
CA GLU A 114 -36.91 -19.11 -27.22
C GLU A 114 -37.77 -18.32 -28.23
N LEU A 115 -37.28 -17.17 -28.70
CA LEU A 115 -37.95 -16.38 -29.73
C LEU A 115 -38.03 -17.12 -31.07
N LYS A 116 -37.01 -17.87 -31.48
CA LYS A 116 -37.05 -18.73 -32.70
C LYS A 116 -38.07 -19.87 -32.59
N LYS A 117 -38.24 -20.41 -31.38
CA LYS A 117 -39.23 -21.46 -31.09
C LYS A 117 -40.66 -20.91 -31.17
N GLN A 118 -40.86 -19.65 -30.80
CA GLN A 118 -42.15 -18.97 -30.82
C GLN A 118 -42.47 -18.29 -32.17
N TYR A 119 -41.46 -17.78 -32.87
CA TYR A 119 -41.58 -17.02 -34.13
C TYR A 119 -40.54 -17.56 -35.11
N GLY A 120 -40.97 -18.41 -36.03
CA GLY A 120 -40.07 -19.08 -36.97
C GLY A 120 -39.28 -18.11 -37.86
N LYS A 121 -38.00 -18.45 -38.07
CA LYS A 121 -37.01 -17.86 -39.00
C LYS A 121 -36.69 -16.36 -38.77
N PHE A 122 -35.64 -16.10 -38.00
CA PHE A 122 -34.96 -14.80 -37.93
C PHE A 122 -33.45 -14.95 -38.21
N ASP A 123 -32.90 -14.01 -38.99
CA ASP A 123 -31.55 -13.99 -39.60
C ASP A 123 -30.41 -13.97 -38.57
N ILE A 124 -29.42 -14.83 -38.80
CA ILE A 124 -28.30 -15.16 -37.91
C ILE A 124 -27.07 -14.27 -38.18
N ASP A 125 -26.95 -13.77 -39.40
CA ASP A 125 -25.73 -13.14 -39.93
C ASP A 125 -25.33 -11.84 -39.19
N LYS A 126 -26.29 -11.20 -38.50
CA LYS A 126 -26.01 -10.02 -37.67
C LYS A 126 -25.40 -10.35 -36.30
N ILE A 127 -25.54 -11.59 -35.82
CA ILE A 127 -24.95 -12.04 -34.55
C ILE A 127 -23.47 -12.43 -34.74
N GLU A 128 -23.11 -12.96 -35.91
CA GLU A 128 -21.72 -13.27 -36.25
C GLU A 128 -20.86 -12.00 -36.29
N LYS A 129 -21.38 -10.92 -36.90
CA LYS A 129 -20.73 -9.60 -36.89
C LYS A 129 -20.42 -9.05 -35.49
N MET A 130 -21.29 -9.29 -34.51
CA MET A 130 -21.09 -8.85 -33.13
C MET A 130 -20.10 -9.75 -32.37
N GLN A 131 -19.95 -11.00 -32.81
CA GLN A 131 -18.93 -11.92 -32.32
C GLN A 131 -17.55 -11.53 -32.84
N ASP A 132 -17.48 -11.02 -34.08
CA ASP A 132 -16.26 -10.48 -34.69
C ASP A 132 -15.82 -9.18 -33.99
N GLU A 133 -16.73 -8.24 -33.73
CA GLU A 133 -16.42 -7.01 -32.95
C GLU A 133 -15.95 -7.31 -31.51
N MET A 134 -16.35 -8.44 -30.90
CA MET A 134 -15.86 -8.89 -29.59
C MET A 134 -14.46 -9.52 -29.67
N ALA A 135 -14.08 -10.07 -30.82
CA ALA A 135 -12.73 -10.52 -31.10
C ALA A 135 -11.77 -9.33 -31.26
N ASP A 136 -12.22 -8.25 -31.91
CA ASP A 136 -11.43 -7.01 -32.05
C ASP A 136 -11.16 -6.32 -30.69
N LEU A 137 -12.11 -6.40 -29.74
CA LEU A 137 -11.91 -5.90 -28.36
C LEU A 137 -10.90 -6.73 -27.55
N LEU A 138 -10.79 -8.03 -27.82
CA LEU A 138 -9.74 -8.88 -27.24
C LEU A 138 -8.36 -8.53 -27.83
N ASP A 139 -8.29 -8.11 -29.08
CA ASP A 139 -7.05 -7.65 -29.71
C ASP A 139 -6.61 -6.26 -29.23
N MET A 140 -7.54 -5.34 -28.98
CA MET A 140 -7.22 -4.05 -28.36
C MET A 140 -6.71 -4.21 -26.91
N SER A 141 -7.16 -5.24 -26.17
CA SER A 141 -6.57 -5.65 -24.89
C SER A 141 -5.13 -6.16 -25.04
N ASN A 142 -4.80 -6.84 -26.14
CA ASN A 142 -3.43 -7.25 -26.45
C ASN A 142 -2.54 -6.03 -26.78
N GLU A 143 -3.09 -4.95 -27.34
CA GLU A 143 -2.37 -3.72 -27.67
C GLU A 143 -2.10 -2.84 -26.42
N ILE A 144 -3.02 -2.82 -25.45
CA ILE A 144 -2.80 -2.21 -24.13
C ILE A 144 -1.65 -2.91 -23.38
N GLN A 145 -1.55 -4.23 -23.51
CA GLN A 145 -0.45 -5.04 -22.98
C GLN A 145 0.91 -4.63 -23.60
N GLU A 146 0.92 -4.21 -24.86
CA GLU A 146 2.12 -3.75 -25.56
C GLU A 146 2.50 -2.28 -25.24
N SER A 147 1.52 -1.45 -24.87
CA SER A 147 1.74 -0.06 -24.45
C SER A 147 2.31 0.04 -23.02
N LEU A 148 1.83 -0.80 -22.09
CA LEU A 148 2.39 -0.91 -20.73
C LEU A 148 3.85 -1.39 -20.70
N SER A 149 4.33 -2.01 -21.78
CA SER A 149 5.72 -2.43 -21.98
C SER A 149 6.71 -1.28 -22.23
N ARG A 150 6.24 -0.05 -22.53
CA ARG A 150 7.11 1.08 -22.91
C ARG A 150 7.28 2.14 -21.82
N GLY A 151 6.55 2.04 -20.71
CA GLY A 151 6.37 3.13 -19.76
C GLY A 151 7.40 3.31 -18.64
N TYR A 152 8.49 2.53 -18.57
CA TYR A 152 9.45 2.62 -17.46
C TYR A 152 10.86 2.94 -17.95
N ASP A 153 10.99 4.05 -18.67
CA ASP A 153 12.25 4.78 -18.76
C ASP A 153 12.23 5.88 -17.70
N VAL A 154 12.49 5.51 -16.44
CA VAL A 154 12.82 6.50 -15.41
C VAL A 154 14.34 6.61 -15.41
N GLY A 155 14.86 7.32 -16.40
CA GLY A 155 16.09 8.07 -16.24
C GLY A 155 15.74 9.38 -15.55
N GLU A 156 16.39 9.65 -14.41
CA GLU A 156 17.20 10.86 -14.24
C GLU A 156 17.94 10.79 -12.90
N ASP A 157 19.18 11.23 -12.93
CA ASP A 157 20.12 11.26 -11.82
C ASP A 157 19.56 12.08 -10.65
N ILE A 158 19.47 11.47 -9.47
CA ILE A 158 19.07 12.17 -8.25
C ILE A 158 20.14 13.23 -7.91
N ASP A 159 19.82 14.50 -8.03
CA ASP A 159 20.75 15.61 -7.75
C ASP A 159 21.02 15.73 -6.24
N GLU A 160 22.29 15.90 -5.88
CA GLU A 160 22.73 16.07 -4.50
C GLU A 160 22.28 17.40 -3.90
N ALA A 161 22.10 18.44 -4.72
CA ALA A 161 21.62 19.74 -4.26
C ALA A 161 20.13 19.69 -3.85
N ASP A 162 19.31 18.95 -4.60
CA ASP A 162 17.89 18.77 -4.29
C ASP A 162 17.68 17.99 -2.99
N LEU A 163 18.50 16.97 -2.77
CA LEU A 163 18.50 16.20 -1.52
C LEU A 163 18.93 17.04 -0.31
N GLU A 164 19.84 17.99 -0.50
CA GLU A 164 20.29 18.87 0.57
C GLU A 164 19.20 19.86 0.97
N ALA A 165 18.49 20.43 0.00
CA ALA A 165 17.33 21.29 0.24
C ALA A 165 16.19 20.55 0.95
N GLU A 166 15.89 19.32 0.55
CA GLU A 166 14.87 18.50 1.21
C GLU A 166 15.27 18.09 2.62
N LEU A 167 16.55 17.75 2.84
CA LEU A 167 17.06 17.42 4.18
C LEU A 167 16.91 18.60 5.15
N ASP A 168 17.15 19.82 4.68
CA ASP A 168 17.01 21.01 5.50
C ASP A 168 15.52 21.34 5.76
N ALA A 169 14.64 21.16 4.77
CA ALA A 169 13.18 21.30 4.96
C ALA A 169 12.59 20.33 5.99
N ILE A 170 13.01 19.05 5.97
CA ILE A 170 12.62 18.06 7.00
C ILE A 170 13.15 18.48 8.38
N GLY A 171 14.35 19.07 8.44
CA GLY A 171 14.92 19.61 9.67
C GLY A 171 14.05 20.72 10.27
N GLU A 172 13.58 21.64 9.42
CA GLU A 172 12.71 22.75 9.80
C GLU A 172 11.30 22.27 10.19
N GLU A 173 10.72 21.28 9.50
CA GLU A 173 9.41 20.70 9.84
C GLU A 173 9.42 20.04 11.22
N VAL A 174 10.46 19.27 11.54
CA VAL A 174 10.62 18.64 12.87
C VAL A 174 10.83 19.69 13.97
N GLU A 175 11.52 20.79 13.67
CA GLU A 175 11.69 21.90 14.61
C GLU A 175 10.38 22.65 14.84
N PHE A 176 9.60 22.86 13.77
CA PHE A 176 8.27 23.45 13.81
C PHE A 176 7.25 22.59 14.57
N GLU A 177 7.24 21.26 14.36
CA GLU A 177 6.41 20.32 15.13
C GLU A 177 6.74 20.31 16.62
N ARG A 178 8.02 20.53 16.96
CA ARG A 178 8.49 20.64 18.35
C ARG A 178 8.08 21.97 18.98
N GLU A 179 8.14 23.07 18.23
CA GLU A 179 7.78 24.41 18.68
C GLU A 179 6.25 24.60 18.79
N MET A 180 5.48 23.90 17.95
CA MET A 180 4.01 23.86 17.97
C MET A 180 3.42 22.85 18.99
N GLY A 181 4.27 22.08 19.69
CA GLY A 181 3.83 21.18 20.77
C GLY A 181 2.97 19.98 20.33
N VAL A 182 2.93 19.65 19.04
CA VAL A 182 2.11 18.55 18.51
C VAL A 182 2.80 17.19 18.66
N GLY A 183 4.13 17.17 18.84
CA GLY A 183 4.94 15.96 19.05
C GLY A 183 5.11 15.52 20.51
N GLY A 184 4.12 15.77 21.38
CA GLY A 184 4.22 15.54 22.83
C GLY A 184 3.20 14.58 23.45
N ALA A 185 2.28 13.99 22.68
CA ALA A 185 1.40 12.95 23.23
C ALA A 185 2.11 11.60 23.13
N VAL A 186 2.95 11.32 24.12
CA VAL A 186 3.29 9.93 24.43
C VAL A 186 1.95 9.19 24.57
N PRO A 187 1.72 8.08 23.86
CA PRO A 187 0.47 7.34 24.04
C PRO A 187 0.29 7.03 25.53
N SER A 188 -0.92 7.24 26.07
CA SER A 188 -1.22 7.16 27.51
C SER A 188 -0.75 5.85 28.21
N PHE A 189 -0.42 4.80 27.45
CA PHE A 189 0.15 3.56 27.97
C PHE A 189 1.67 3.59 28.26
N LEU A 190 2.37 4.68 27.92
CA LEU A 190 3.81 4.89 28.13
C LEU A 190 4.10 5.98 29.18
N GLU A 191 3.05 6.56 29.78
CA GLU A 191 3.18 7.35 31.01
C GLU A 191 3.39 6.37 32.17
N ASP A 192 4.62 6.33 32.72
CA ASP A 192 4.91 5.70 34.00
C ASP A 192 4.25 6.53 35.13
N GLU A 193 2.92 6.51 35.21
CA GLU A 193 2.23 6.88 36.43
C GLU A 193 2.38 5.70 37.39
N VAL A 194 3.40 5.76 38.24
CA VAL A 194 3.41 4.99 39.49
C VAL A 194 2.13 5.37 40.24
N PRO A 195 1.25 4.39 40.54
CA PRO A 195 0.03 4.69 41.27
C PRO A 195 0.38 5.32 42.61
N ASP A 196 -0.15 6.51 42.89
CA ASP A 196 -0.14 7.05 44.24
C ASP A 196 -0.98 6.10 45.11
N PHE A 197 -0.28 5.21 45.83
CA PHE A 197 -0.87 4.41 46.89
C PHE A 197 -1.36 5.40 47.94
N ILE A 198 -2.67 5.60 48.03
CA ILE A 198 -3.28 6.37 49.11
C ILE A 198 -3.04 5.57 50.40
N ASP A 199 -2.00 5.95 51.13
CA ASP A 199 -1.70 5.42 52.47
C ASP A 199 -2.59 6.14 53.50
N GLU A 200 -3.91 6.12 53.29
CA GLU A 200 -4.87 6.54 54.31
C GLU A 200 -5.04 5.40 55.32
N PRO A 201 -4.70 5.61 56.60
CA PRO A 201 -4.98 4.61 57.62
C PRO A 201 -6.50 4.41 57.71
N PRO A 202 -6.97 3.16 57.89
CA PRO A 202 -8.39 2.86 57.87
C PRO A 202 -9.10 3.66 58.97
N VAL A 203 -10.11 4.43 58.56
CA VAL A 203 -11.02 5.09 59.48
C VAL A 203 -11.73 4.01 60.29
N VAL A 204 -11.35 3.88 61.55
CA VAL A 204 -12.01 2.98 62.50
C VAL A 204 -13.41 3.53 62.75
N GLU A 205 -14.40 2.98 62.06
CA GLU A 205 -15.80 3.15 62.44
C GLU A 205 -16.00 2.61 63.86
N LYS A 206 -16.03 3.50 64.85
CA LYS A 206 -16.54 3.18 66.19
C LYS A 206 -18.04 2.90 66.09
N LYS A 207 -18.39 1.61 66.11
CA LYS A 207 -19.73 1.16 66.44
C LYS A 207 -20.11 1.57 67.87
N VAL A 208 -21.20 2.35 67.94
CA VAL A 208 -22.35 2.29 68.87
C VAL A 208 -22.10 2.38 70.39
N GLN A 209 -22.67 3.42 71.01
CA GLN A 209 -23.41 3.39 72.30
C GLN A 209 -24.52 4.44 72.18
N GLU A 210 -25.77 4.09 71.88
CA GLU A 210 -26.84 3.55 72.75
C GLU A 210 -27.35 4.53 73.84
N ALA A 211 -28.68 4.67 73.85
CA ALA A 211 -29.58 5.03 74.96
C ALA A 211 -30.02 6.50 75.20
N ALA A 212 -31.34 6.66 75.06
CA ALA A 212 -32.27 7.39 75.92
C ALA A 212 -32.37 8.93 75.84
N ARG A 213 -33.44 9.42 75.21
CA ARG A 213 -34.59 10.02 75.91
C ARG A 213 -35.79 10.20 74.99
#